data_AF-D3SQJ2-F1
#
_entry.id   AF-D3SQJ2-F1
#
_cell.length_a   1.000
_cell.length_b   1.000
_cell.length_c   1.000
_cell.angle_alpha   90.00
_cell.angle_beta   90.00
_cell.angle_gamma   90.00
#
_symmetry.space_group_name_H-M   'P 1'
#
loop_
_entity.id
_entity.type
_entity.pdbx_description
1 polymer ?
#
loop_
_entity_poly.entity_id
_entity_poly.type
_entity_poly.pdbx_seq_one_letter_code
_entity_poly.pdbx_strand_id
1 'polypeptide(L)'
;MGVRMRLTSVETVYEERSWLFTVRDRHGDPEEVILVPCTGERGETASASEAAVEQAAEEKTTAENRGVEAWVNQCTHEFQRLDTGRGVAMRDGQIICPKHGSMFDSCSGYCDNGEAADTTLPSVEITVDRGDVYLTDDDVTFMHQGGIDGGDDDPSSSSHLSL
;
A
#
# COMPACT_ATOMS: atom_id res chain seq x y z
N MET A 1 11.41 21.64 0.06
CA MET A 1 9.95 21.50 0.29
C MET A 1 9.55 20.25 -0.47
N GLY A 2 9.50 19.09 0.19
CA GLY A 2 9.05 17.87 -0.45
C GLY A 2 7.61 18.05 -0.92
N VAL A 3 7.33 17.63 -2.15
CA VAL A 3 5.98 17.71 -2.71
C VAL A 3 5.16 16.63 -2.02
N ARG A 4 4.12 17.02 -1.28
CA ARG A 4 3.16 16.06 -0.72
C ARG A 4 1.95 15.98 -1.64
N MET A 5 1.72 14.82 -2.24
CA MET A 5 0.56 14.59 -3.10
C MET A 5 -0.47 13.76 -2.34
N ARG A 6 -1.72 14.24 -2.25
CA ARG A 6 -2.81 13.47 -1.62
C ARG A 6 -3.19 12.29 -2.52
N LEU A 7 -3.20 11.08 -1.94
CA LEU A 7 -3.57 9.84 -2.62
C LEU A 7 -5.05 9.49 -2.38
N THR A 8 -5.38 9.14 -1.14
CA THR A 8 -6.70 8.64 -0.71
C THR A 8 -6.87 8.86 0.81
N SER A 9 -7.88 8.26 1.45
CA SER A 9 -8.01 8.22 2.92
C SER A 9 -7.71 6.83 3.49
N VAL A 10 -7.33 6.79 4.76
CA VAL A 10 -7.18 5.56 5.54
C VAL A 10 -8.49 4.76 5.53
N GLU A 11 -9.63 5.44 5.64
CA GLU A 11 -10.94 4.78 5.60
C GLU A 11 -11.14 4.02 4.29
N THR A 12 -10.87 4.65 3.14
CA THR A 12 -10.99 4.01 1.82
C THR A 12 -10.11 2.76 1.73
N VAL A 13 -8.85 2.82 2.20
CA VAL A 13 -7.94 1.65 2.16
C VAL A 13 -8.49 0.49 3.01
N TYR A 14 -9.09 0.76 4.16
CA TYR A 14 -9.69 -0.28 5.00
C TYR A 14 -11.02 -0.83 4.45
N GLU A 15 -11.83 0.03 3.82
CA GLU A 15 -13.09 -0.36 3.20
C GLU A 15 -12.86 -1.24 1.97
N GLU A 16 -11.92 -0.83 1.10
CA GLU A 16 -11.58 -1.52 -0.15
C GLU A 16 -10.54 -2.63 0.04
N ARG A 17 -9.97 -2.76 1.25
CA ARG A 17 -8.87 -3.68 1.64
C ARG A 17 -7.52 -3.42 0.99
N SER A 18 -7.48 -2.70 -0.12
CA SER A 18 -6.26 -2.23 -0.76
C SER A 18 -6.58 -1.13 -1.75
N TRP A 19 -5.60 -0.28 -2.06
CA TRP A 19 -5.75 0.76 -3.07
C TRP A 19 -4.54 0.78 -4.00
N LEU A 20 -4.76 0.49 -5.28
CA LEU A 20 -3.73 0.43 -6.33
C LEU A 20 -3.57 1.78 -7.01
N PHE A 21 -2.32 2.19 -7.25
CA PHE A 21 -1.98 3.36 -8.02
C PHE A 21 -0.67 3.21 -8.78
N THR A 22 -0.46 4.09 -9.74
CA THR A 22 0.74 4.14 -10.57
C THR A 22 1.55 5.38 -10.22
N VAL A 23 2.85 5.18 -10.02
CA VAL A 23 3.86 6.23 -9.89
C VAL A 23 4.83 6.16 -11.07
N ARG A 24 5.61 7.22 -11.24
CA ARG A 24 6.79 7.24 -12.10
C ARG A 24 8.03 7.30 -11.22
N ASP A 25 8.97 6.40 -11.46
CA ASP A 25 10.25 6.36 -10.74
C ASP A 25 11.22 7.45 -11.22
N ARG A 26 12.39 7.52 -10.57
CA ARG A 26 13.47 8.46 -10.93
C ARG A 26 14.05 8.27 -12.34
N HIS A 27 13.88 7.09 -12.96
CA HIS A 27 14.33 6.81 -14.33
C HIS A 27 13.26 7.18 -15.37
N GLY A 28 12.03 7.47 -14.91
CA GLY A 28 10.91 7.83 -15.75
C GLY A 28 9.99 6.66 -16.09
N ASP A 29 10.27 5.47 -15.54
CA ASP A 29 9.53 4.25 -15.77
C ASP A 29 8.29 4.20 -14.86
N PRO A 30 7.12 3.77 -15.37
CA PRO A 30 5.93 3.63 -14.55
C PRO A 30 6.06 2.39 -13.66
N GLU A 31 5.67 2.54 -12.40
CA GLU A 31 5.65 1.47 -11.39
C GLU A 31 4.30 1.46 -10.66
N GLU A 32 3.79 0.26 -10.38
CA GLU A 32 2.56 0.07 -9.63
C GLU A 32 2.86 -0.04 -8.13
N VAL A 33 2.04 0.61 -7.31
CA VAL A 33 2.16 0.64 -5.85
C VAL A 33 0.80 0.34 -5.23
N ILE A 34 0.79 -0.45 -4.16
CA ILE A 34 -0.41 -0.80 -3.39
C ILE A 34 -0.35 -0.15 -2.01
N LEU A 35 -1.45 0.49 -1.61
CA LEU A 35 -1.72 0.81 -0.21
C LEU A 35 -2.48 -0.34 0.42
N VAL A 36 -2.04 -0.81 1.59
CA VAL A 36 -2.73 -1.85 2.36
C VAL A 36 -2.94 -1.45 3.82
N PRO A 37 -4.00 -1.93 4.47
CA PRO A 37 -4.16 -1.80 5.92
C PRO A 37 -3.00 -2.47 6.65
N CYS A 38 -2.37 -1.75 7.59
CA CYS A 38 -1.49 -2.35 8.58
C CYS A 38 -2.32 -2.70 9.83
N THR A 39 -2.57 -3.99 10.01
CA THR A 39 -3.39 -4.52 11.13
C THR A 39 -2.58 -5.33 12.15
N GLY A 40 -1.26 -5.40 11.99
CA GLY A 40 -0.35 -6.03 12.95
C GLY A 40 0.00 -5.11 14.12
N GLU A 41 0.65 -5.68 15.13
CA GLU A 41 1.30 -4.88 16.19
C GLU A 41 2.37 -4.03 15.52
N ARG A 42 2.11 -2.72 15.42
CA ARG A 42 3.02 -1.77 14.78
C ARG A 42 4.36 -1.83 15.51
N GLY A 43 5.32 -2.55 14.94
CA GLY A 43 6.70 -2.52 15.39
C GLY A 43 7.16 -1.07 15.39
N GLU A 44 7.80 -0.68 16.49
CA GLU A 44 8.23 0.68 16.82
C GLU A 44 9.20 1.27 15.77
N THR A 45 8.71 1.79 14.65
CA THR A 45 9.54 2.59 13.72
C THR A 45 8.75 3.74 13.10
N ALA A 46 8.42 4.75 13.91
CA ALA A 46 8.35 6.13 13.44
C ALA A 46 8.61 7.04 14.63
N SER A 47 9.78 7.68 14.62
CA SER A 47 10.26 8.62 15.62
C SER A 47 9.22 9.70 15.96
N ALA A 48 8.57 9.55 17.10
CA ALA A 48 8.01 10.66 17.86
C ALA A 48 8.49 10.54 19.30
N SER A 49 9.58 11.28 19.58
CA SER A 49 10.07 11.79 20.87
C SER A 49 9.72 11.01 22.14
N GLU A 50 10.77 10.61 22.87
CA GLU A 50 10.72 10.11 24.24
C GLU A 50 9.92 11.06 25.16
N ALA A 51 8.66 10.72 25.47
CA ALA A 51 7.96 11.04 26.72
C ALA A 51 6.58 10.38 26.81
N ALA A 52 6.28 9.81 27.98
CA ALA A 52 5.01 9.23 28.44
C ALA A 52 4.73 7.77 28.00
N VAL A 53 5.22 6.75 28.72
CA VAL A 53 4.69 6.18 29.99
C VAL A 53 3.48 5.26 29.76
N GLU A 54 3.67 4.00 30.17
CA GLU A 54 2.71 2.93 30.45
C GLU A 54 1.28 3.41 30.75
N GLN A 55 0.26 2.89 30.06
CA GLN A 55 -0.90 2.18 30.65
C GLN A 55 -1.52 1.22 29.64
N ALA A 56 -1.86 0.04 30.15
CA ALA A 56 -2.36 -1.11 29.43
C ALA A 56 -3.79 -0.93 28.88
N ALA A 57 -4.06 -1.73 27.84
CA ALA A 57 -5.32 -2.43 27.61
C ALA A 57 -6.61 -1.59 27.65
N GLU A 58 -6.94 -1.01 26.50
CA GLU A 58 -8.25 -1.05 25.82
C GLU A 58 -8.17 -0.03 24.67
N GLU A 59 -7.29 -0.29 23.70
CA GLU A 59 -6.92 0.69 22.70
C GLU A 59 -7.96 0.72 21.58
N LYS A 60 -8.93 1.59 21.79
CA LYS A 60 -9.87 2.07 20.79
C LYS A 60 -9.08 2.51 19.55
N THR A 61 -8.99 1.64 18.56
CA THR A 61 -8.43 1.92 17.24
C THR A 61 -9.36 2.93 16.54
N THR A 62 -9.24 4.20 16.90
CA THR A 62 -9.81 5.31 16.13
C THR A 62 -9.16 5.31 14.75
N ALA A 63 -9.85 5.81 13.72
CA ALA A 63 -9.32 5.88 12.35
C ALA A 63 -7.92 6.52 12.29
N GLU A 64 -7.62 7.46 13.19
CA GLU A 64 -6.32 8.11 13.35
C GLU A 64 -5.17 7.17 13.79
N ASN A 65 -5.47 5.98 14.31
CA ASN A 65 -4.48 4.96 14.72
C ASN A 65 -4.53 3.71 13.84
N ARG A 66 -5.30 3.73 12.74
CA ARG A 66 -5.31 2.69 11.73
C ARG A 66 -4.15 2.94 10.76
N GLY A 67 -3.17 2.04 10.75
CA GLY A 67 -1.97 2.17 9.93
C GLY A 67 -2.26 1.80 8.47
N VAL A 68 -1.55 2.44 7.55
CA VAL A 68 -1.53 2.08 6.13
C VAL A 68 -0.09 2.08 5.70
N GLU A 69 0.32 1.07 4.93
CA GLU A 69 1.65 0.98 4.34
C GLU A 69 1.55 0.94 2.82
N ALA A 70 2.59 1.41 2.15
CA ALA A 70 2.69 1.43 0.70
C ALA A 70 3.85 0.55 0.22
N TRP A 71 3.55 -0.38 -0.69
CA TRP A 71 4.50 -1.35 -1.21
C TRP A 71 4.46 -1.37 -2.74
N VAL A 72 5.62 -1.55 -3.38
CA VAL A 72 5.67 -1.84 -4.82
C VAL A 72 4.85 -3.10 -5.10
N ASN A 73 4.00 -3.05 -6.13
CA ASN A 73 3.06 -4.12 -6.49
C ASN A 73 3.76 -5.28 -7.22
N GLN A 74 4.85 -5.79 -6.67
CA GLN A 74 5.61 -6.87 -7.26
C GLN A 74 6.20 -7.77 -6.19
N CYS A 75 5.96 -9.08 -6.33
CA CYS A 75 6.61 -10.09 -5.51
C CYS A 75 8.13 -10.01 -5.68
N THR A 76 8.86 -10.15 -4.57
CA THR A 76 10.33 -10.15 -4.55
C THR A 76 10.94 -11.43 -5.11
N HIS A 77 10.18 -12.52 -5.21
CA HIS A 77 10.63 -13.77 -5.82
C HIS A 77 10.72 -13.67 -7.35
N GLU A 78 9.65 -13.23 -8.00
CA GLU A 78 9.52 -13.13 -9.46
C GLU A 78 8.63 -11.94 -9.84
N PHE A 79 8.66 -11.51 -11.11
CA PHE A 79 7.85 -10.41 -11.65
C PHE A 79 6.33 -10.74 -11.68
N GLN A 80 5.73 -10.88 -10.51
CA GLN A 80 4.33 -11.20 -10.28
C GLN A 80 3.68 -10.07 -9.49
N ARG A 81 2.62 -9.49 -10.04
CA ARG A 81 1.79 -8.50 -9.35
C ARG A 81 1.07 -9.11 -8.15
N LEU A 82 1.02 -8.39 -7.03
CA LEU A 82 0.32 -8.80 -5.81
C LEU A 82 -1.17 -8.47 -5.91
N ASP A 83 -1.49 -7.27 -6.38
CA ASP A 83 -2.79 -6.88 -6.91
C ASP A 83 -2.83 -7.10 -8.42
N THR A 84 -3.72 -7.99 -8.87
CA THR A 84 -3.93 -8.28 -10.29
C THR A 84 -5.13 -7.52 -10.88
N GLY A 85 -5.50 -6.38 -10.32
CA GLY A 85 -6.69 -5.59 -10.69
C GLY A 85 -7.98 -6.00 -9.95
N ARG A 86 -7.88 -6.76 -8.87
CA ARG A 86 -9.03 -7.23 -8.06
C ARG A 86 -8.88 -6.90 -6.58
N GLY A 87 -7.89 -6.08 -6.24
CA GLY A 87 -7.44 -5.88 -4.88
C GLY A 87 -6.39 -6.91 -4.48
N VAL A 88 -5.65 -6.57 -3.43
CA VAL A 88 -4.62 -7.42 -2.84
C VAL A 88 -5.28 -8.55 -2.06
N ALA A 89 -4.89 -9.79 -2.36
CA ALA A 89 -5.30 -10.93 -1.53
C ALA A 89 -4.61 -10.82 -0.17
N MET A 90 -5.39 -10.77 0.91
CA MET A 90 -4.85 -10.66 2.27
C MET A 90 -5.43 -11.71 3.21
N ARG A 91 -4.62 -12.13 4.18
CA ARG A 91 -5.03 -13.03 5.27
C ARG A 91 -4.19 -12.75 6.50
N ASP A 92 -4.84 -12.70 7.67
CA ASP A 92 -4.16 -12.57 8.97
C ASP A 92 -3.15 -11.40 9.04
N GLY A 93 -3.46 -10.28 8.36
CA GLY A 93 -2.58 -9.11 8.28
C GLY A 93 -1.41 -9.24 7.29
N GLN A 94 -1.41 -10.27 6.44
CA GLN A 94 -0.36 -10.50 5.44
C GLN A 94 -0.92 -10.38 4.01
N ILE A 95 -0.11 -9.86 3.10
CA ILE A 95 -0.32 -9.83 1.64
C ILE A 95 0.07 -11.20 1.06
N ILE A 96 -0.81 -11.82 0.29
CA ILE A 96 -0.58 -13.12 -0.33
C ILE A 96 -0.19 -12.92 -1.80
N CYS A 97 0.99 -13.41 -2.18
CA CYS A 97 1.36 -13.54 -3.59
C CYS A 97 0.46 -14.60 -4.27
N PRO A 98 -0.30 -14.24 -5.33
CA PRO A 98 -1.30 -15.13 -5.91
C PRO A 98 -0.71 -16.33 -6.67
N LYS A 99 0.60 -16.32 -6.95
CA LYS A 99 1.25 -17.37 -7.76
C LYS A 99 1.66 -18.57 -6.91
N HIS A 100 2.54 -18.38 -5.94
CA HIS A 100 3.10 -19.46 -5.11
C HIS A 100 2.72 -19.35 -3.61
N GLY A 101 1.99 -18.31 -3.22
CA GLY A 101 1.45 -18.20 -1.86
C GLY A 101 2.41 -17.69 -0.79
N SER A 102 3.56 -17.09 -1.17
CA SER A 102 4.36 -16.31 -0.22
C SER A 102 3.51 -15.20 0.41
N MET A 103 3.72 -14.98 1.70
CA MET A 103 2.95 -14.06 2.53
C MET A 103 3.88 -13.00 3.09
N PHE A 104 3.54 -11.73 2.88
CA PHE A 104 4.31 -10.59 3.35
C PHE A 104 3.52 -9.91 4.46
N ASP A 105 4.12 -9.66 5.61
CA ASP A 105 3.49 -8.87 6.66
C ASP A 105 3.11 -7.48 6.12
N SER A 106 1.86 -7.05 6.36
CA SER A 106 1.36 -5.78 5.80
C SER A 106 2.03 -4.54 6.38
N CYS A 107 2.58 -4.63 7.59
CA CYS A 107 3.16 -3.51 8.31
C CYS A 107 4.66 -3.35 8.03
N SER A 108 5.38 -4.44 7.81
CA SER A 108 6.84 -4.46 7.61
C SER A 108 7.26 -4.85 6.19
N GLY A 109 6.36 -5.45 5.40
CA GLY A 109 6.65 -5.98 4.08
C GLY A 109 7.50 -7.25 4.10
N TYR A 110 7.87 -7.78 5.28
CA TYR A 110 8.75 -8.93 5.41
C TYR A 110 8.02 -10.25 5.09
N CYS A 111 8.70 -11.16 4.39
CA CYS A 111 8.20 -12.49 4.08
C CYS A 111 8.94 -13.56 4.88
N ASP A 112 8.21 -14.31 5.71
CA ASP A 112 8.76 -15.42 6.50
C ASP A 112 8.53 -16.80 5.86
N ASN A 113 7.86 -16.87 4.70
CA ASN A 113 7.45 -18.14 4.11
C ASN A 113 7.52 -18.21 2.56
N GLY A 114 7.44 -19.44 2.05
CA GLY A 114 7.38 -19.70 0.62
C GLY A 114 8.67 -19.34 -0.11
N GLU A 115 8.57 -19.10 -1.41
CA GLU A 115 9.75 -18.87 -2.27
C GLU A 115 10.32 -17.46 -2.17
N ALA A 116 9.56 -16.52 -1.60
CA ALA A 116 10.01 -15.18 -1.28
C ALA A 116 10.54 -15.04 0.16
N ALA A 117 10.72 -16.13 0.90
CA ALA A 117 11.18 -16.09 2.30
C ALA A 117 12.49 -15.30 2.44
N ASP A 118 12.65 -14.62 3.58
CA ASP A 118 13.81 -13.79 3.94
C ASP A 118 14.00 -12.56 3.03
N THR A 119 12.93 -12.11 2.35
CA THR A 119 12.92 -10.87 1.58
C THR A 119 11.90 -9.87 2.14
N THR A 120 11.95 -8.63 1.66
CA THR A 120 11.04 -7.55 2.08
C THR A 120 10.56 -6.80 0.85
N LEU A 121 9.27 -6.49 0.81
CA LEU A 121 8.70 -5.67 -0.26
C LEU A 121 9.37 -4.29 -0.29
N PRO A 122 9.68 -3.74 -1.48
CA PRO A 122 10.15 -2.37 -1.59
C PRO A 122 9.04 -1.41 -1.11
N SER A 123 9.37 -0.57 -0.12
CA SER A 123 8.46 0.43 0.44
C SER A 123 8.42 1.70 -0.40
N VAL A 124 7.28 2.39 -0.39
CA VAL A 124 7.13 3.76 -0.91
C VAL A 124 6.75 4.66 0.26
N GLU A 125 7.47 5.78 0.45
CA GLU A 125 7.22 6.64 1.60
C GLU A 125 5.88 7.39 1.51
N ILE A 126 5.06 7.22 2.56
CA ILE A 126 3.78 7.90 2.74
C ILE A 126 3.69 8.57 4.11
N THR A 127 2.79 9.54 4.22
CA THR A 127 2.43 10.16 5.50
C THR A 127 0.91 10.18 5.64
N VAL A 128 0.41 9.84 6.82
CA VAL A 128 -0.99 10.03 7.20
C VAL A 128 -1.15 11.33 7.97
N ASP A 129 -2.02 12.23 7.52
CA ASP A 129 -2.43 13.45 8.24
C ASP A 129 -3.95 13.49 8.33
N ARG A 130 -4.50 13.48 9.55
CA ARG A 130 -5.95 13.59 9.82
C ARG A 130 -6.81 12.61 8.99
N GLY A 131 -6.33 11.37 8.86
CA GLY A 131 -6.99 10.30 8.11
C GLY A 131 -6.77 10.32 6.59
N ASP A 132 -6.12 11.34 6.04
CA ASP A 132 -5.74 11.39 4.62
C ASP A 132 -4.32 10.83 4.41
N VAL A 133 -4.13 10.05 3.34
CA VAL A 133 -2.84 9.47 2.95
C VAL A 133 -2.19 10.34 1.88
N TYR A 134 -0.93 10.69 2.11
CA TYR A 134 -0.12 11.49 1.20
C TYR A 134 1.11 10.71 0.76
N LEU A 135 1.41 10.73 -0.54
CA LEU A 135 2.71 10.34 -1.07
C LEU A 135 3.73 11.40 -0.66
N THR A 136 4.81 10.97 -0.03
CA THR A 136 5.89 11.84 0.46
C THR A 136 7.28 11.43 0.01
N ASP A 137 7.39 10.26 -0.62
CA ASP A 137 8.59 9.75 -1.27
C ASP A 137 9.06 10.69 -2.39
N ASP A 138 10.34 11.06 -2.36
CA ASP A 138 10.95 11.95 -3.35
C ASP A 138 11.60 11.23 -4.55
N ASP A 139 11.72 9.90 -4.50
CA ASP A 139 12.20 9.07 -5.62
C ASP A 139 11.08 8.74 -6.62
N VAL A 140 9.80 9.01 -6.28
CA VAL A 140 8.65 8.72 -7.14
C VAL A 140 7.71 9.91 -7.30
N THR A 141 6.98 9.94 -8.42
CA THR A 141 5.93 10.93 -8.68
C THR A 141 4.61 10.24 -9.00
N PHE A 142 3.55 10.61 -8.28
CA PHE A 142 2.20 10.09 -8.55
C PHE A 142 1.76 10.36 -10.00
N MET A 143 1.22 9.35 -10.66
CA MET A 143 0.64 9.47 -12.00
C MET A 143 -0.88 9.44 -11.97
N HIS A 144 -1.46 8.29 -11.61
CA HIS A 144 -2.90 8.09 -11.54
C HIS A 144 -3.26 6.94 -10.60
N GLN A 145 -4.52 6.90 -10.16
CA GLN A 145 -5.09 5.73 -9.49
C GLN A 145 -5.25 4.57 -10.50
N GLY A 146 -5.09 3.33 -10.02
CA GLY A 146 -5.17 2.12 -10.83
C GLY A 146 -3.80 1.62 -11.30
N GLY A 147 -3.80 0.42 -11.87
CA GLY A 147 -2.61 -0.23 -12.41
C GLY A 147 -2.17 0.32 -13.76
N ILE A 148 -0.97 -0.07 -14.18
CA ILE A 148 -0.45 0.18 -15.53
C ILE A 148 -1.24 -0.72 -16.47
N ASP A 149 -2.01 -0.08 -17.35
CA ASP A 149 -2.81 -0.74 -18.36
C ASP A 149 -1.90 -1.59 -19.25
N GLY A 150 -2.04 -2.89 -19.13
CA GLY A 150 -1.21 -3.88 -19.82
C GLY A 150 -1.66 -4.09 -21.26
N GLY A 151 -1.85 -3.03 -22.05
CA GLY A 151 -1.90 -3.10 -23.51
C GLY A 151 -2.88 -4.10 -24.16
N ASP A 152 -3.97 -4.51 -23.50
CA ASP A 152 -5.05 -5.31 -24.10
C ASP A 152 -6.41 -4.94 -23.47
N ASP A 153 -7.16 -4.12 -24.21
CA ASP A 153 -8.62 -3.83 -24.21
C ASP A 153 -9.45 -3.87 -22.90
N ASP A 154 -9.88 -2.67 -22.44
CA ASP A 154 -11.32 -2.29 -22.43
C ASP A 154 -11.50 -0.76 -22.42
N PRO A 155 -12.19 -0.16 -23.41
CA PRO A 155 -12.51 1.26 -23.38
C PRO A 155 -13.57 1.52 -22.30
N SER A 156 -13.19 2.15 -21.18
CA SER A 156 -14.17 2.62 -20.21
C SER A 156 -15.14 3.57 -20.90
N SER A 157 -16.34 3.04 -21.14
CA SER A 157 -17.43 3.69 -21.85
C SER A 157 -17.94 4.85 -21.03
N SER A 158 -17.57 6.07 -21.40
CA SER A 158 -18.33 7.25 -21.00
C SER A 158 -19.66 7.24 -21.74
N SER A 159 -20.62 6.45 -21.27
CA SER A 159 -22.02 6.58 -21.67
C SER A 159 -22.61 7.83 -21.02
N HIS A 160 -22.23 8.98 -21.57
CA HIS A 160 -23.12 10.13 -21.65
C HIS A 160 -24.22 9.78 -22.66
N LEU A 161 -25.39 9.37 -22.18
CA LEU A 161 -26.63 9.62 -22.90
C LEU A 161 -27.68 10.10 -21.91
N SER A 162 -27.85 11.43 -21.87
CA SER A 162 -29.11 12.03 -21.48
C SER A 162 -30.12 11.80 -22.61
N LEU A 163 -31.23 11.14 -22.29
CA LEU A 163 -32.51 11.23 -23.00
C LEU A 163 -33.64 11.19 -21.96
#